data_AF-A0A4V2YNI5-F1
#
_entry.id   AF-A0A4V2YNI5-F1
#
_cell.length_a   1.000
_cell.length_b   1.000
_cell.length_c   1.000
_cell.angle_alpha   90.00
_cell.angle_beta   90.00
_cell.angle_gamma   90.00
#
_symmetry.space_group_name_H-M   'P 1'
#
loop_
_entity.id
_entity.type
_entity.pdbx_description
1 polymer ?
#
loop_
_entity_poly.entity_id
_entity_poly.type
_entity_poly.pdbx_seq_one_letter_code
_entity_poly.pdbx_strand_id
1 'polypeptide(L)'
;MPRAELVASLAVGFITKERAEEIAAEYPEVISSIAGWIREAAAREDWRMVERFANLAAPLAPPGVGEVLRELLDADIDQLNNEDVVDILGELRAVEAASSLFRAVERSLESDAPAYWLCQKAIGSLRDLETDEANDYLRTLTAATWPGPIRWYAAEALQIEDELGFAEDQMLG
;
A
#
# COMPACT_ATOMS: atom_id res chain seq x y z
N MET A 1 -18.05 -17.43 7.77
CA MET A 1 -16.81 -18.01 8.35
C MET A 1 -16.74 -17.58 9.81
N PRO A 2 -17.24 -18.37 10.77
CA PRO A 2 -17.44 -17.89 12.14
C PRO A 2 -16.15 -17.43 12.83
N ARG A 3 -15.02 -18.09 12.55
CA ARG A 3 -13.73 -17.77 13.16
C ARG A 3 -13.05 -16.55 12.53
N ALA A 4 -13.12 -16.42 11.21
CA ALA A 4 -12.64 -15.22 10.51
C ALA A 4 -13.44 -13.98 10.95
N GLU A 5 -14.76 -14.12 11.11
CA GLU A 5 -15.64 -13.05 11.62
C GLU A 5 -15.29 -12.64 13.06
N LEU A 6 -14.99 -13.63 13.92
CA LEU A 6 -14.52 -13.36 15.28
C LEU A 6 -13.20 -12.57 15.26
N VAL A 7 -12.20 -13.03 14.52
CA VAL A 7 -10.90 -12.33 14.41
C VAL A 7 -11.08 -10.93 13.83
N ALA A 8 -11.88 -10.76 12.78
CA ALA A 8 -12.19 -9.46 12.20
C ALA A 8 -12.86 -8.51 13.22
N SER A 9 -13.66 -9.05 14.14
CA SER A 9 -14.28 -8.24 15.20
C SER A 9 -13.29 -7.76 16.27
N LEU A 10 -12.13 -8.42 16.39
CA LEU A 10 -11.02 -8.01 17.27
C LEU A 10 -10.10 -6.99 16.60
N ALA A 11 -10.12 -6.93 15.27
CA ALA A 11 -9.33 -6.05 14.42
C ALA A 11 -10.16 -4.85 13.92
N VAL A 12 -10.68 -4.02 14.84
CA VAL A 12 -11.49 -2.85 14.50
C VAL A 12 -10.67 -1.57 14.62
N GLY A 13 -10.60 -0.83 13.50
CA GLY A 13 -9.83 0.41 13.42
C GLY A 13 -8.34 0.15 13.32
N PHE A 14 -7.54 1.14 13.71
CA PHE A 14 -6.08 1.01 13.76
C PHE A 14 -5.66 -0.06 14.78
N ILE A 15 -4.82 -1.01 14.34
CA ILE A 15 -4.30 -2.09 15.18
C ILE A 15 -2.80 -1.86 15.39
N THR A 16 -2.40 -1.67 16.64
CA THR A 16 -0.97 -1.58 16.98
C THR A 16 -0.31 -2.95 16.81
N LYS A 17 1.01 -2.96 16.66
CA LYS A 17 1.78 -4.19 16.58
C LYS A 17 1.56 -5.11 17.78
N GLU A 18 1.58 -4.56 18.98
CA GLU A 18 1.34 -5.32 20.22
C GLU A 18 -0.04 -5.97 20.21
N ARG A 19 -1.05 -5.21 19.75
CA ARG A 19 -2.42 -5.73 19.68
C ARG A 19 -2.56 -6.83 18.62
N ALA A 20 -1.90 -6.70 17.48
CA ALA A 20 -1.88 -7.73 16.46
C ALA A 20 -1.19 -9.01 16.97
N GLU A 21 -0.06 -8.87 17.67
CA GLU A 21 0.67 -9.99 18.27
C GLU A 21 -0.15 -10.69 19.35
N GLU A 22 -0.90 -9.96 20.19
CA GLU A 22 -1.85 -10.53 21.15
C GLU A 22 -2.93 -11.38 20.45
N ILE A 23 -3.53 -10.85 19.38
CA ILE A 23 -4.53 -11.57 18.59
C ILE A 23 -3.92 -12.83 17.96
N ALA A 24 -2.71 -12.74 17.41
CA ALA A 24 -2.02 -13.88 16.83
C ALA A 24 -1.61 -14.93 17.88
N ALA A 25 -1.31 -14.52 19.10
CA ALA A 25 -1.02 -15.44 20.21
C ALA A 25 -2.28 -16.21 20.66
N GLU A 26 -3.44 -15.53 20.69
CA GLU A 26 -4.72 -16.15 21.03
C GLU A 26 -5.29 -17.01 19.88
N TYR A 27 -5.05 -16.60 18.62
CA TYR A 27 -5.51 -17.23 17.38
C TYR A 27 -4.34 -17.49 16.41
N PRO A 28 -3.47 -18.49 16.67
CA PRO A 28 -2.26 -18.70 15.86
C PRO A 28 -2.51 -18.99 14.37
N GLU A 29 -3.68 -19.52 14.02
CA GLU A 29 -4.07 -19.76 12.63
C GLU A 29 -4.24 -18.49 11.79
N VAL A 30 -4.30 -17.30 12.42
CA VAL A 30 -4.33 -16.01 11.73
C VAL A 30 -3.16 -15.92 10.75
N ILE A 31 -1.95 -16.29 11.18
CA ILE A 31 -0.72 -16.18 10.37
C ILE A 31 -0.81 -17.01 9.09
N SER A 32 -1.42 -18.20 9.13
CA SER A 32 -1.51 -19.08 7.97
C SER A 32 -2.78 -18.90 7.13
N SER A 33 -3.81 -18.25 7.68
CA SER A 33 -5.14 -18.22 7.08
C SER A 33 -5.57 -16.85 6.56
N ILE A 34 -4.97 -15.76 7.05
CA ILE A 34 -5.48 -14.40 6.80
C ILE A 34 -5.45 -14.01 5.32
N ALA A 35 -4.46 -14.43 4.53
CA ALA A 35 -4.45 -14.22 3.09
C ALA A 35 -5.63 -14.92 2.39
N GLY A 36 -5.99 -16.12 2.85
CA GLY A 36 -7.19 -16.83 2.39
C GLY A 36 -8.48 -16.12 2.79
N TRP A 37 -8.55 -15.59 4.01
CA TRP A 37 -9.71 -14.82 4.48
C TRP A 37 -9.89 -13.51 3.73
N ILE A 38 -8.81 -12.82 3.36
CA ILE A 38 -8.85 -11.63 2.49
C ILE A 38 -9.46 -12.01 1.13
N ARG A 39 -8.97 -13.09 0.49
CA ARG A 39 -9.53 -13.56 -0.80
C ARG A 39 -11.00 -13.91 -0.69
N GLU A 40 -11.41 -14.62 0.37
CA GLU A 40 -12.80 -14.99 0.57
C GLU A 40 -13.71 -13.77 0.84
N ALA A 41 -13.23 -12.76 1.57
CA ALA A 41 -13.96 -11.52 1.81
C ALA A 41 -14.11 -10.72 0.51
N ALA A 42 -13.03 -10.60 -0.27
CA ALA A 42 -13.04 -9.95 -1.57
C ALA A 42 -14.00 -10.66 -2.56
N ALA A 43 -14.03 -11.99 -2.59
CA ALA A 43 -14.95 -12.76 -3.42
C ALA A 43 -16.44 -12.57 -3.05
N ARG A 44 -16.72 -12.02 -1.87
CA ARG A 44 -18.07 -11.64 -1.40
C ARG A 44 -18.31 -10.13 -1.45
N GLU A 45 -17.35 -9.38 -2.01
CA GLU A 45 -17.36 -7.91 -2.04
C GLU A 45 -17.47 -7.28 -0.63
N ASP A 46 -16.99 -7.99 0.41
CA ASP A 46 -16.96 -7.50 1.79
C ASP A 46 -15.66 -6.71 2.03
N TRP A 47 -15.58 -5.53 1.43
CA TRP A 47 -14.39 -4.67 1.46
C TRP A 47 -14.02 -4.21 2.87
N ARG A 48 -15.02 -4.00 3.72
CA ARG A 48 -14.80 -3.69 5.14
C ARG A 48 -14.09 -4.83 5.86
N MET A 49 -14.39 -6.08 5.52
CA MET A 49 -13.71 -7.23 6.09
C MET A 49 -12.30 -7.39 5.51
N VAL A 50 -12.10 -7.10 4.21
CA VAL A 50 -10.76 -7.02 3.59
C VAL A 50 -9.87 -6.03 4.33
N GLU A 51 -10.35 -4.81 4.57
CA GLU A 51 -9.60 -3.75 5.26
C GLU A 51 -9.19 -4.15 6.68
N ARG A 52 -10.09 -4.80 7.43
CA ARG A 52 -9.78 -5.30 8.79
C ARG A 52 -8.69 -6.35 8.79
N PHE A 53 -8.75 -7.28 7.84
CA PHE A 53 -7.73 -8.32 7.72
C PHE A 53 -6.40 -7.74 7.23
N ALA A 54 -6.41 -6.80 6.30
CA ALA A 54 -5.22 -6.11 5.83
C ALA A 54 -4.53 -5.36 6.99
N ASN A 55 -5.29 -4.57 7.76
CA ASN A 55 -4.79 -3.85 8.93
C ASN A 55 -4.23 -4.79 10.01
N LEU A 56 -4.84 -5.95 10.23
CA LEU A 56 -4.30 -6.96 11.14
C LEU A 56 -3.02 -7.61 10.59
N ALA A 57 -2.96 -7.84 9.28
CA ALA A 57 -1.82 -8.46 8.63
C ALA A 57 -0.59 -7.56 8.59
N ALA A 58 -0.77 -6.25 8.44
CA ALA A 58 0.33 -5.28 8.26
C ALA A 58 1.46 -5.43 9.30
N PRO A 59 1.21 -5.37 10.62
CA PRO A 59 2.26 -5.56 11.62
C PRO A 59 2.75 -7.01 11.79
N LEU A 60 1.98 -8.00 11.33
CA LEU A 60 2.29 -9.43 11.48
C LEU A 60 3.09 -10.00 10.31
N ALA A 61 3.06 -9.34 9.16
CA ALA A 61 3.65 -9.77 7.90
C ALA A 61 3.45 -11.27 7.54
N PRO A 62 2.21 -11.79 7.56
CA PRO A 62 1.96 -13.18 7.23
C PRO A 62 2.17 -13.45 5.74
N PRO A 63 2.62 -14.67 5.38
CA PRO A 63 2.90 -15.01 3.99
C PRO A 63 1.66 -14.94 3.10
N GLY A 64 1.84 -14.49 1.86
CA GLY A 64 0.77 -14.43 0.84
C GLY A 64 -0.15 -13.20 0.95
N VAL A 65 -0.02 -12.36 1.99
CA VAL A 65 -0.82 -11.13 2.08
C VAL A 65 -0.42 -10.10 1.02
N GLY A 66 0.89 -9.90 0.81
CA GLY A 66 1.37 -8.98 -0.23
C GLY A 66 0.84 -9.36 -1.63
N GLU A 67 0.79 -10.66 -1.94
CA GLU A 67 0.25 -11.16 -3.22
C GLU A 67 -1.23 -10.79 -3.40
N VAL A 68 -2.09 -11.08 -2.40
CA VAL A 68 -3.52 -10.79 -2.52
C VAL A 68 -3.80 -9.29 -2.53
N LEU A 69 -3.09 -8.49 -1.71
CA LEU A 69 -3.28 -7.03 -1.71
C LEU A 69 -2.85 -6.40 -3.04
N ARG A 70 -1.77 -6.90 -3.65
CA ARG A 70 -1.36 -6.51 -5.00
C ARG A 70 -2.43 -6.84 -6.04
N GLU A 71 -3.00 -8.05 -5.98
CA GLU A 71 -4.09 -8.46 -6.89
C GLU A 71 -5.30 -7.54 -6.77
N LEU A 72 -5.66 -7.14 -5.54
CA LEU A 72 -6.76 -6.22 -5.29
C LEU A 72 -6.46 -4.79 -5.77
N LEU A 73 -5.23 -4.30 -5.58
CA LEU A 73 -4.79 -3.00 -6.10
C LEU A 73 -4.82 -2.96 -7.64
N ASP A 74 -4.42 -4.04 -8.30
CA ASP A 74 -4.48 -4.15 -9.76
C ASP A 74 -5.92 -4.28 -10.29
N ALA A 75 -6.85 -4.77 -9.47
CA ALA A 75 -8.27 -4.86 -9.82
C ALA A 75 -9.00 -3.50 -9.76
N ASP A 76 -8.38 -2.47 -9.18
CA ASP A 76 -8.87 -1.08 -9.17
C ASP A 76 -10.29 -0.95 -8.58
N ILE A 77 -10.48 -1.50 -7.37
CA ILE A 77 -11.78 -1.55 -6.71
C ILE A 77 -12.10 -0.23 -6.01
N ASP A 78 -13.11 0.50 -6.52
CA ASP A 78 -13.52 1.83 -5.98
C ASP A 78 -13.90 1.83 -4.48
N GLN A 79 -14.46 0.73 -3.97
CA GLN A 79 -14.93 0.63 -2.58
C GLN A 79 -13.83 0.22 -1.60
N LEU A 80 -12.66 -0.18 -2.09
CA LEU A 80 -11.53 -0.55 -1.27
C LEU A 80 -10.68 0.70 -0.98
N ASN A 81 -10.27 0.88 0.27
CA ASN A 81 -9.33 1.95 0.59
C ASN A 81 -7.94 1.68 0.00
N ASN A 82 -7.70 2.13 -1.23
CA ASN A 82 -6.43 1.94 -1.92
C ASN A 82 -5.26 2.65 -1.23
N GLU A 83 -5.49 3.72 -0.46
CA GLU A 83 -4.43 4.36 0.34
C GLU A 83 -3.86 3.41 1.38
N ASP A 84 -4.71 2.69 2.10
CA ASP A 84 -4.27 1.70 3.09
C ASP A 84 -3.59 0.51 2.38
N VAL A 85 -4.10 0.08 1.23
CA VAL A 85 -3.51 -1.03 0.47
C VAL A 85 -2.09 -0.70 0.03
N VAL A 86 -1.84 0.49 -0.54
CA VAL A 86 -0.49 0.87 -0.96
C VAL A 86 0.46 1.00 0.23
N ASP A 87 0.03 1.58 1.35
CA ASP A 87 0.84 1.71 2.56
C ASP A 87 1.24 0.33 3.10
N ILE A 88 0.26 -0.57 3.24
CA ILE A 88 0.49 -1.93 3.76
C ILE A 88 1.44 -2.71 2.83
N LEU A 89 1.33 -2.55 1.51
CA LEU A 89 2.27 -3.19 0.57
C LEU A 89 3.72 -2.71 0.78
N GLY A 90 3.91 -1.42 1.09
CA GLY A 90 5.20 -0.85 1.48
C GLY A 90 5.72 -1.39 2.81
N GLU A 91 4.88 -1.39 3.84
CA GLU A 91 5.21 -1.91 5.19
C GLU A 91 5.61 -3.39 5.14
N LEU A 92 4.91 -4.19 4.34
CA LEU A 92 5.20 -5.61 4.12
C LEU A 92 6.46 -5.85 3.28
N ARG A 93 7.02 -4.80 2.66
CA ARG A 93 8.10 -4.88 1.66
C ARG A 93 7.76 -5.88 0.55
N ALA A 94 6.53 -5.81 0.04
CA ALA A 94 6.02 -6.70 -1.00
C ALA A 94 6.65 -6.36 -2.36
N VAL A 95 7.87 -6.81 -2.60
CA VAL A 95 8.68 -6.42 -3.78
C VAL A 95 7.99 -6.69 -5.12
N GLU A 96 7.17 -7.73 -5.20
CA GLU A 96 6.39 -8.09 -6.39
C GLU A 96 5.28 -7.06 -6.74
N ALA A 97 4.99 -6.12 -5.82
CA ALA A 97 4.01 -5.07 -6.01
C ALA A 97 4.58 -3.79 -6.64
N ALA A 98 5.88 -3.70 -6.90
CA ALA A 98 6.52 -2.48 -7.46
C ALA A 98 5.78 -1.96 -8.71
N SER A 99 5.55 -2.82 -9.71
CA SER A 99 4.83 -2.42 -10.92
C SER A 99 3.38 -2.01 -10.67
N SER A 100 2.70 -2.62 -9.69
CA SER A 100 1.31 -2.32 -9.34
C SER A 100 1.19 -0.98 -8.61
N LEU A 101 2.14 -0.66 -7.72
CA LEU A 101 2.26 0.65 -7.06
C LEU A 101 2.53 1.77 -8.09
N PHE A 102 3.45 1.54 -9.02
CA PHE A 102 3.70 2.50 -10.11
C PHE A 102 2.45 2.75 -10.96
N ARG A 103 1.74 1.69 -11.38
CA ARG A 103 0.47 1.82 -12.10
C ARG A 103 -0.61 2.53 -11.28
N ALA A 104 -0.63 2.37 -9.96
CA ALA A 104 -1.56 3.10 -9.10
C ALA A 104 -1.31 4.61 -9.15
N VAL A 105 -0.04 5.04 -9.20
CA VAL A 105 0.31 6.45 -9.44
C VAL A 105 -0.22 6.91 -10.80
N GLU A 106 0.07 6.17 -11.87
CA GLU A 106 -0.39 6.50 -13.24
C GLU A 106 -1.91 6.70 -13.32
N ARG A 107 -2.68 5.78 -12.76
CA ARG A 107 -4.16 5.81 -12.83
C ARG A 107 -4.77 6.93 -11.99
N SER A 108 -4.13 7.28 -10.87
CA SER A 108 -4.72 8.19 -9.89
C SER A 108 -4.40 9.66 -10.14
N LEU A 109 -3.48 9.98 -11.06
CA LEU A 109 -2.98 11.35 -11.30
C LEU A 109 -4.08 12.41 -11.38
N GLU A 110 -5.12 12.19 -12.19
CA GLU A 110 -6.15 13.20 -12.40
C GLU A 110 -7.14 13.28 -11.22
N SER A 111 -7.49 12.14 -10.63
CA SER A 111 -8.49 12.06 -9.55
C SER A 111 -7.94 12.46 -8.18
N ASP A 112 -6.64 12.31 -7.98
CA ASP A 112 -5.95 12.58 -6.71
C ASP A 112 -5.41 14.04 -6.65
N ALA A 113 -5.39 14.73 -7.80
CA ALA A 113 -5.04 16.14 -7.85
C ALA A 113 -6.04 17.02 -7.08
N PRO A 114 -5.59 18.14 -6.48
CA PRO A 114 -4.22 18.65 -6.49
C PRO A 114 -3.36 18.14 -5.33
N ALA A 115 -3.92 17.36 -4.41
CA ALA A 115 -3.23 16.96 -3.18
C ALA A 115 -2.31 15.74 -3.38
N TYR A 116 -2.64 14.86 -4.32
CA TYR A 116 -1.86 13.68 -4.68
C TYR A 116 -1.61 12.75 -3.47
N TRP A 117 -2.61 12.53 -2.60
CA TRP A 117 -2.45 11.76 -1.36
C TRP A 117 -2.13 10.29 -1.63
N LEU A 118 -2.89 9.64 -2.50
CA LEU A 118 -2.65 8.26 -2.90
C LEU A 118 -1.34 8.12 -3.67
N CYS A 119 -1.05 9.05 -4.58
CA CYS A 119 0.20 9.05 -5.33
C CYS A 119 1.42 9.19 -4.39
N GLN A 120 1.37 10.09 -3.39
CA GLN A 120 2.42 10.25 -2.39
C GLN A 120 2.67 8.96 -1.61
N LYS A 121 1.60 8.30 -1.16
CA LYS A 121 1.69 7.02 -0.46
C LYS A 121 2.29 5.92 -1.34
N ALA A 122 1.85 5.80 -2.58
CA ALA A 122 2.40 4.82 -3.53
C ALA A 122 3.90 5.07 -3.83
N ILE A 123 4.33 6.34 -3.93
CA ILE A 123 5.74 6.72 -4.06
C ILE A 123 6.54 6.34 -2.79
N GLY A 124 6.00 6.63 -1.61
CA GLY A 124 6.58 6.22 -0.32
C GLY A 124 6.73 4.70 -0.24
N SER A 125 5.69 3.95 -0.60
CA SER A 125 5.74 2.49 -0.62
C SER A 125 6.73 1.93 -1.62
N LEU A 126 6.88 2.54 -2.81
CA LEU A 126 7.93 2.17 -3.76
C LEU A 126 9.33 2.32 -3.15
N ARG A 127 9.59 3.42 -2.43
CA ARG A 127 10.86 3.60 -1.71
C ARG A 127 11.08 2.49 -0.67
N ASP A 128 10.05 2.16 0.10
CA ASP A 128 10.13 1.20 1.20
C ASP A 128 10.38 -0.24 0.72
N LEU A 129 10.14 -0.55 -0.57
CA LEU A 129 10.52 -1.84 -1.18
C LEU A 129 12.04 -2.05 -1.25
N GLU A 130 12.83 -0.97 -1.31
CA GLU A 130 14.31 -1.01 -1.37
C GLU A 130 14.87 -1.89 -2.53
N THR A 131 14.23 -1.87 -3.71
CA THR A 131 14.67 -2.64 -4.89
C THR A 131 15.11 -1.75 -6.06
N ASP A 132 15.97 -2.30 -6.94
CA ASP A 132 16.38 -1.61 -8.17
C ASP A 132 15.19 -1.32 -9.09
N GLU A 133 14.24 -2.25 -9.19
CA GLU A 133 13.01 -2.06 -9.98
C GLU A 133 12.17 -0.89 -9.44
N ALA A 134 11.96 -0.81 -8.13
CA ALA A 134 11.23 0.30 -7.54
C ALA A 134 11.95 1.64 -7.75
N ASN A 135 13.28 1.65 -7.61
CA ASN A 135 14.10 2.82 -7.90
C ASN A 135 14.00 3.27 -9.37
N ASP A 136 13.91 2.35 -10.33
CA ASP A 136 13.72 2.68 -11.74
C ASP A 136 12.34 3.29 -12.02
N TYR A 137 11.29 2.81 -11.35
CA TYR A 137 9.98 3.46 -11.38
C TYR A 137 10.03 4.86 -10.78
N LEU A 138 10.66 5.04 -9.62
CA LEU A 138 10.83 6.37 -9.01
C LEU A 138 11.59 7.32 -9.94
N ARG A 139 12.67 6.86 -10.61
CA ARG A 139 13.39 7.68 -11.59
C ARG A 139 12.49 8.08 -12.75
N THR A 140 11.63 7.19 -13.21
CA THR A 140 10.64 7.47 -14.27
C THR A 140 9.68 8.60 -13.86
N LEU A 141 9.26 8.64 -12.60
CA LEU A 141 8.38 9.68 -12.05
C LEU A 141 9.05 11.07 -11.95
N THR A 142 10.37 11.17 -12.02
CA THR A 142 11.09 12.47 -12.02
C THR A 142 11.05 13.20 -13.37
N ALA A 143 10.66 12.50 -14.45
CA ALA A 143 10.65 13.04 -15.81
C ALA A 143 9.68 14.22 -15.97
N ALA A 144 10.00 15.13 -16.90
CA ALA A 144 9.23 16.36 -17.13
C ALA A 144 7.77 16.15 -17.60
N THR A 145 7.40 14.92 -17.97
CA THR A 145 6.03 14.53 -18.33
C THR A 145 5.11 14.42 -17.12
N TRP A 146 5.66 14.32 -15.91
CA TRP A 146 4.90 14.19 -14.67
C TRP A 146 4.62 15.54 -14.00
N PRO A 147 3.53 15.69 -13.23
CA PRO A 147 3.27 16.89 -12.45
C PRO A 147 4.39 17.23 -11.47
N GLY A 148 4.57 18.54 -11.18
CA GLY A 148 5.56 19.04 -10.23
C GLY A 148 5.59 18.27 -8.89
N PRO A 149 4.45 18.10 -8.20
CA PRO A 149 4.43 17.37 -6.94
C PRO A 149 4.89 15.92 -7.05
N ILE A 150 4.46 15.19 -8.08
CA ILE A 150 4.89 13.80 -8.31
C ILE A 150 6.40 13.70 -8.52
N ARG A 151 6.96 14.62 -9.33
CA ARG A 151 8.40 14.69 -9.58
C ARG A 151 9.18 15.01 -8.31
N TRP A 152 8.66 15.91 -7.46
CA TRP A 152 9.26 16.24 -6.17
C TRP A 152 9.31 15.02 -5.25
N TYR A 153 8.16 14.40 -4.97
CA TYR A 153 8.10 13.26 -4.05
C TYR A 153 8.93 12.06 -4.53
N ALA A 154 8.98 11.82 -5.85
CA ALA A 154 9.82 10.77 -6.40
C ALA A 154 11.33 11.07 -6.27
N ALA A 155 11.73 12.33 -6.44
CA ALA A 155 13.11 12.75 -6.26
C ALA A 155 13.53 12.70 -4.78
N GLU A 156 12.68 13.16 -3.87
CA GLU A 156 12.88 13.07 -2.41
C GLU A 156 12.98 11.61 -1.96
N ALA A 157 12.11 10.72 -2.47
CA ALA A 157 12.16 9.30 -2.19
C ALA A 157 13.50 8.65 -2.60
N LEU A 158 14.13 9.15 -3.67
CA LEU A 158 15.44 8.74 -4.15
C LEU A 158 16.62 9.52 -3.52
N GLN A 159 16.35 10.60 -2.80
CA GLN A 159 17.33 11.55 -2.27
C GLN A 159 18.20 12.21 -3.36
N ILE A 160 17.57 12.61 -4.48
CA ILE A 160 18.25 13.22 -5.65
C ILE A 160 17.67 14.59 -6.05
N GLU A 161 16.84 15.19 -5.22
CA GLU A 161 16.19 16.48 -5.48
C GLU A 161 17.20 17.59 -5.80
N ASP A 162 18.30 17.66 -5.04
CA ASP A 162 19.40 18.61 -5.25
C ASP A 162 20.13 18.36 -6.57
N GLU A 163 20.34 17.10 -6.94
CA GLU A 163 21.02 16.71 -8.18
C GLU A 163 20.21 17.11 -9.42
N LEU A 164 18.88 17.03 -9.31
CA LEU A 164 17.94 17.42 -10.34
C LEU A 164 17.64 18.93 -10.35
N GLY A 165 18.13 19.67 -9.34
CA GLY A 165 17.86 21.11 -9.17
C GLY A 165 16.40 21.42 -8.90
N PHE A 166 15.67 20.50 -8.27
CA PHE A 166 14.27 20.72 -7.88
C PHE A 166 14.23 21.56 -6.60
N ALA A 167 13.28 22.49 -6.55
CA ALA A 167 13.01 23.30 -5.36
C ALA A 167 11.57 23.04 -4.90
N GLU A 168 11.40 22.72 -3.62
CA GLU A 168 10.11 22.32 -3.04
C GLU A 168 9.00 23.33 -3.32
N ASP A 169 9.27 24.60 -3.05
CA ASP A 169 8.33 25.72 -3.23
C ASP A 169 7.87 25.87 -4.70
N GLN A 170 8.75 25.61 -5.65
CA GLN A 170 8.43 25.68 -7.08
C GLN A 170 7.67 24.45 -7.57
N MET A 171 7.97 23.29 -7.00
CA MET A 171 7.40 22.01 -7.45
C MET A 171 6.04 21.72 -6.82
N LEU A 172 5.81 22.20 -5.59
CA LEU A 172 4.56 22.00 -4.83
C LEU A 172 3.55 23.15 -5.01
N GLY A 173 3.99 24.35 -5.41
CA GLY A 173 3.13 25.48 -5.79
C GLY A 173 2.80 26.44 -4.64
#